data_AF-A0A2V6HG98-F1
#
_entry.id   AF-A0A2V6HG98-F1
#
_cell.length_a   1.000
_cell.length_b   1.000
_cell.length_c   1.000
_cell.angle_alpha   90.00
_cell.angle_beta   90.00
_cell.angle_gamma   90.00
#
_symmetry.space_group_name_H-M   'P 1'
#
loop_
_entity.id
_entity.type
_entity.pdbx_description
1 polymer ?
#
loop_
_entity_poly.entity_id
_entity_poly.type
_entity_poly.pdbx_seq_one_letter_code
_entity_poly.pdbx_strand_id
1 'polypeptide(L)'
;MNTELAELIRQTIRAHGSQSFAWFMQQALYHPEHGYYSSGRCVIGRKGDYFTNVSVGPLFGQLLAAQFTEIWERLGRPDDFAIVEQGAHDGQFARDVLESSQKRSPEFFEALRYRIVEPFPILQERQARTLDSFREKIEWCDSLQPFVGVHFSNELLDAMPVRLIGGDVEKLVDLKGDKFVFVERPLRQGAAAARLPRDEGSFNQAALDWIDDVAANLQRGYVMTIDYGRSGGEFHEGIQVRAQHRNLDSPFEEIGHADITMGVCWPSIVERAQANRLHVAGFTDQHHFFT
;
A
#
# COMPACT_ATOMS: atom_id res chain seq x y z
N MET A 1 -22.92 2.76 -2.18
CA MET A 1 -22.14 3.12 -3.38
C MET A 1 -22.12 4.62 -3.53
N ASN A 2 -20.98 5.21 -3.88
CA ASN A 2 -20.88 6.62 -4.24
C ASN A 2 -21.46 6.84 -5.65
N THR A 3 -22.62 7.49 -5.73
CA THR A 3 -23.34 7.68 -7.00
C THR A 3 -22.64 8.66 -7.94
N GLU A 4 -21.98 9.69 -7.41
CA GLU A 4 -21.24 10.69 -8.19
C GLU A 4 -20.02 10.04 -8.83
N LEU A 5 -19.22 9.32 -8.04
CA LEU A 5 -18.06 8.57 -8.55
C LEU A 5 -18.47 7.52 -9.58
N ALA A 6 -19.52 6.74 -9.28
CA ALA A 6 -20.02 5.76 -10.23
C ALA A 6 -20.39 6.40 -11.58
N GLU A 7 -21.03 7.58 -11.57
CA GLU A 7 -21.39 8.26 -12.82
C GLU A 7 -20.17 8.83 -13.56
N LEU A 8 -19.18 9.38 -12.85
CA LEU A 8 -17.90 9.80 -13.47
C LEU A 8 -17.19 8.64 -14.18
N ILE A 9 -17.16 7.48 -13.53
CA ILE A 9 -16.59 6.26 -14.11
C ILE A 9 -17.41 5.83 -15.34
N ARG A 10 -18.75 5.83 -15.26
CA ARG A 10 -19.60 5.51 -16.42
C ARG A 10 -19.35 6.44 -17.60
N GLN A 11 -19.30 7.74 -17.36
CA GLN A 11 -19.03 8.74 -18.39
C GLN A 11 -17.69 8.50 -19.08
N THR A 12 -16.65 8.17 -18.31
CA THR A 12 -15.32 7.86 -18.85
C THR A 12 -15.35 6.61 -19.73
N ILE A 13 -16.01 5.54 -19.29
CA ILE A 13 -16.13 4.31 -20.08
C ILE A 13 -16.94 4.57 -21.37
N ARG A 14 -18.04 5.35 -21.31
CA ARG A 14 -18.82 5.71 -22.50
C ARG A 14 -17.99 6.52 -23.51
N ALA A 15 -17.10 7.39 -23.04
CA ALA A 15 -16.28 8.26 -23.88
C ALA A 15 -15.06 7.56 -24.47
N HIS A 16 -14.37 6.73 -23.68
CA HIS A 16 -13.06 6.17 -24.02
C HIS A 16 -13.07 4.64 -24.21
N GLY A 17 -14.22 3.99 -24.05
CA GLY A 17 -14.38 2.55 -24.08
C GLY A 17 -13.92 1.87 -22.78
N SER A 18 -13.85 0.55 -22.82
CA SER A 18 -13.45 -0.31 -21.70
C SER A 18 -12.10 0.10 -21.12
N GLN A 19 -12.01 0.21 -19.79
CA GLN A 19 -10.82 0.64 -19.05
C GLN A 19 -10.16 -0.54 -18.32
N SER A 20 -8.86 -0.42 -18.01
CA SER A 20 -8.19 -1.46 -17.21
C SER A 20 -8.76 -1.52 -15.79
N PHE A 21 -8.65 -2.69 -15.15
CA PHE A 21 -9.03 -2.81 -13.74
C PHE A 21 -8.16 -1.93 -12.83
N ALA A 22 -6.88 -1.73 -13.18
CA ALA A 22 -6.00 -0.79 -12.48
C ALA A 22 -6.56 0.64 -12.53
N TRP A 23 -7.02 1.09 -13.71
CA TRP A 23 -7.65 2.41 -13.80
C TRP A 23 -8.91 2.48 -12.93
N PHE A 24 -9.74 1.44 -12.94
CA PHE A 24 -10.94 1.38 -12.11
C PHE A 24 -10.62 1.43 -10.61
N MET A 25 -9.65 0.64 -10.13
CA MET A 25 -9.17 0.69 -8.74
C MET A 25 -8.64 2.08 -8.39
N GLN A 26 -7.89 2.72 -9.29
CA GLN A 26 -7.40 4.08 -9.07
C GLN A 26 -8.56 5.05 -8.79
N GLN A 27 -9.67 4.94 -9.53
CA GLN A 27 -10.85 5.76 -9.27
C GLN A 27 -11.56 5.36 -7.97
N ALA A 28 -11.84 4.07 -7.80
CA ALA A 28 -12.59 3.57 -6.65
C ALA A 28 -11.89 3.85 -5.31
N LEU A 29 -10.57 3.71 -5.26
CA LEU A 29 -9.78 3.82 -4.03
C LEU A 29 -9.22 5.21 -3.80
N TYR A 30 -8.77 5.88 -4.86
CA TYR A 30 -7.91 7.07 -4.76
C TYR A 30 -8.44 8.30 -5.51
N HIS A 31 -9.66 8.29 -6.04
CA HIS A 31 -10.23 9.49 -6.67
C HIS A 31 -10.21 10.67 -5.68
N PRO A 32 -9.66 11.84 -6.00
CA PRO A 32 -9.34 12.89 -5.01
C PRO A 32 -10.49 13.26 -4.07
N GLU A 33 -11.72 13.29 -4.56
CA GLU A 33 -12.91 13.70 -3.78
C GLU A 33 -13.77 12.54 -3.27
N HIS A 34 -13.64 11.35 -3.87
CA HIS A 34 -14.66 10.30 -3.75
C HIS A 34 -14.10 8.89 -3.54
N GLY A 35 -12.79 8.73 -3.66
CA GLY A 35 -12.11 7.48 -3.45
C GLY A 35 -12.26 7.01 -2.02
N TYR A 36 -12.19 5.70 -1.84
CA TYR A 36 -12.29 5.05 -0.55
C TYR A 36 -11.33 5.66 0.49
N TYR A 37 -10.04 5.79 0.15
CA TYR A 37 -9.01 6.33 1.06
C TYR A 37 -8.98 7.86 1.13
N SER A 38 -9.20 8.53 0.00
CA SER A 38 -9.09 9.99 -0.13
C SER A 38 -10.28 10.77 0.43
N SER A 39 -11.48 10.18 0.46
CA SER A 39 -12.71 10.86 0.89
C SER A 39 -12.80 11.09 2.40
N GLY A 40 -11.85 10.55 3.19
CA GLY A 40 -11.89 10.53 4.65
C GLY A 40 -13.07 9.74 5.22
N ARG A 41 -13.81 8.99 4.41
CA ARG A 41 -14.91 8.13 4.88
C ARG A 41 -14.39 6.82 5.44
N CYS A 42 -13.20 6.39 5.01
CA CYS A 42 -12.50 5.26 5.61
C CYS A 42 -12.30 5.53 7.11
N VAL A 43 -12.86 4.63 7.91
CA VAL A 43 -12.62 4.48 9.34
C VAL A 43 -11.97 3.11 9.50
N ILE A 44 -10.82 3.06 10.16
CA ILE A 44 -10.08 1.82 10.41
C ILE A 44 -10.24 1.45 11.89
N GLY A 45 -10.32 0.15 12.19
CA GLY A 45 -10.43 -0.37 13.55
C GLY A 45 -11.82 -0.89 13.94
N ARG A 46 -12.10 -1.03 15.24
CA ARG A 46 -13.30 -1.73 15.78
C ARG A 46 -14.68 -1.23 15.32
N LYS A 47 -14.73 -0.04 14.71
CA LYS A 47 -15.95 0.57 14.13
C LYS A 47 -15.81 0.85 12.62
N GLY A 48 -14.76 0.31 12.01
CA GLY A 48 -14.33 0.56 10.64
C GLY A 48 -14.67 -0.56 9.66
N ASP A 49 -14.04 -0.56 8.49
CA ASP A 49 -14.32 -1.55 7.45
C ASP A 49 -13.48 -2.84 7.58
N TYR A 50 -12.28 -2.76 8.19
CA TYR A 50 -11.38 -3.88 8.45
C TYR A 50 -10.50 -3.67 9.70
N PHE A 51 -9.90 -4.76 10.18
CA PHE A 51 -8.93 -4.78 11.26
C PHE A 51 -7.53 -4.92 10.65
N THR A 52 -6.65 -3.96 10.95
CA THR A 52 -5.20 -4.12 10.76
C THR A 52 -4.56 -4.57 12.08
N ASN A 53 -3.33 -5.11 12.04
CA ASN A 53 -2.61 -5.47 13.27
C ASN A 53 -2.43 -4.28 14.23
N VAL A 54 -2.29 -3.07 13.66
CA VAL A 54 -2.24 -1.78 14.38
C VAL A 54 -3.51 -1.54 15.19
N SER A 55 -4.66 -2.04 14.72
CA SER A 55 -5.97 -1.83 15.34
C SER A 55 -6.24 -2.70 16.58
N VAL A 56 -5.40 -3.69 16.87
CA VAL A 56 -5.58 -4.62 18.01
C VAL A 56 -5.02 -4.02 19.31
N GLY A 57 -3.92 -3.27 19.22
CA GLY A 57 -3.27 -2.60 20.33
C GLY A 57 -1.80 -2.27 20.03
N PRO A 58 -1.08 -1.63 20.98
CA PRO A 58 0.22 -1.03 20.71
C PRO A 58 1.37 -2.03 20.59
N LEU A 59 1.12 -3.33 20.81
CA LEU A 59 2.16 -4.36 20.81
C LEU A 59 2.87 -4.45 19.46
N PHE A 60 2.14 -4.35 18.36
CA PHE A 60 2.71 -4.39 17.02
C PHE A 60 3.72 -3.25 16.80
N GLY A 61 3.35 -2.01 17.12
CA GLY A 61 4.26 -0.85 17.07
C GLY A 61 5.44 -0.98 18.03
N GLN A 62 5.23 -1.54 19.23
CA GLN A 62 6.31 -1.76 20.20
C GLN A 62 7.35 -2.78 19.71
N LEU A 63 6.92 -3.87 19.07
CA LEU A 63 7.81 -4.89 18.50
C LEU A 63 8.60 -4.33 17.32
N LEU A 64 7.94 -3.58 16.43
CA LEU A 64 8.61 -2.92 15.30
C LEU A 64 9.58 -1.84 15.77
N ALA A 65 9.28 -1.09 16.83
CA ALA A 65 10.22 -0.14 17.43
C ALA A 65 11.53 -0.81 17.89
N ALA A 66 11.45 -2.02 18.45
CA ALA A 66 12.62 -2.80 18.83
C ALA A 66 13.44 -3.20 17.58
N GLN A 67 12.75 -3.67 16.53
CA GLN A 67 13.40 -4.00 15.26
C GLN A 67 14.07 -2.79 14.60
N PHE A 68 13.42 -1.63 14.59
CA PHE A 68 13.99 -0.40 14.03
C PHE A 68 15.20 0.07 14.84
N THR A 69 15.19 -0.10 16.16
CA THR A 69 16.36 0.16 17.01
C THR A 69 17.51 -0.75 16.61
N GLU A 70 17.27 -2.06 16.44
CA GLU A 70 18.32 -3.00 16.00
C GLU A 70 18.89 -2.63 14.63
N ILE A 71 18.04 -2.23 13.69
CA ILE A 71 18.47 -1.77 12.37
C ILE A 71 19.36 -0.51 12.50
N TRP A 72 18.96 0.46 13.30
CA TRP A 72 19.76 1.67 13.55
C TRP A 72 21.14 1.33 14.12
N GLU A 73 21.22 0.40 15.07
CA GLU A 73 22.49 -0.08 15.63
C GLU A 73 23.36 -0.77 14.58
N ARG A 74 22.77 -1.64 13.75
CA ARG A 74 23.47 -2.33 12.65
C ARG A 74 23.98 -1.37 11.58
N LEU A 75 23.31 -0.23 11.37
CA LEU A 75 23.76 0.84 10.48
C LEU A 75 24.83 1.74 11.10
N GLY A 76 25.31 1.42 12.30
CA GLY A 76 26.37 2.17 12.99
C GLY A 76 25.87 3.44 13.68
N ARG A 77 24.61 3.44 14.13
CA ARG A 77 23.98 4.53 14.90
C ARG A 77 24.08 5.91 14.23
N PRO A 78 23.57 6.09 13.01
CA PRO A 78 23.55 7.41 12.36
C PRO A 78 22.72 8.42 13.18
N ASP A 79 23.14 9.69 13.19
CA ASP A 79 22.48 10.79 13.93
C ASP A 79 21.18 11.30 13.28
N ASP A 80 20.94 10.99 12.01
CA ASP A 80 19.74 11.37 11.25
C ASP A 80 19.10 10.12 10.62
N PHE A 81 18.51 9.28 11.46
CA PHE A 81 17.91 8.02 11.04
C PHE A 81 16.43 8.23 10.70
N ALA A 82 16.08 8.00 9.44
CA ALA A 82 14.70 8.13 8.98
C ALA A 82 13.96 6.78 9.07
N ILE A 83 12.81 6.78 9.75
CA ILE A 83 11.74 5.83 9.44
C ILE A 83 10.82 6.52 8.44
N VAL A 84 10.73 6.00 7.23
CA VAL A 84 9.86 6.50 6.17
C VAL A 84 8.67 5.55 6.04
N GLU A 85 7.51 5.95 6.55
CA GLU A 85 6.27 5.17 6.45
C GLU A 85 5.41 5.68 5.30
N GLN A 86 5.00 4.79 4.41
CA GLN A 86 4.03 5.09 3.35
C GLN A 86 2.71 4.38 3.66
N GLY A 87 1.61 5.14 3.68
CA GLY A 87 0.30 4.62 4.10
C GLY A 87 0.14 4.54 5.62
N ALA A 88 0.50 5.59 6.35
CA ALA A 88 0.44 5.63 7.82
C ALA A 88 -0.99 5.72 8.40
N HIS A 89 -2.02 5.71 7.56
CA HIS A 89 -3.42 5.79 7.96
C HIS A 89 -3.72 6.98 8.90
N ASP A 90 -4.13 6.73 10.14
CA ASP A 90 -4.40 7.77 11.15
C ASP A 90 -3.18 8.11 12.02
N GLY A 91 -2.02 7.48 11.77
CA GLY A 91 -0.77 7.69 12.49
C GLY A 91 -0.63 6.89 13.79
N GLN A 92 -1.56 5.98 14.11
CA GLN A 92 -1.50 5.22 15.37
C GLN A 92 -0.23 4.35 15.45
N PHE A 93 0.16 3.69 14.36
CA PHE A 93 1.40 2.90 14.33
C PHE A 93 2.64 3.75 14.61
N ALA A 94 2.77 4.88 13.89
CA ALA A 94 3.86 5.83 14.10
C ALA A 94 3.93 6.31 15.56
N ARG A 95 2.78 6.59 16.16
CA ARG A 95 2.68 6.97 17.57
C ARG A 95 3.20 5.87 18.49
N ASP A 96 2.75 4.63 18.29
CA ASP A 96 3.18 3.48 19.11
C ASP A 96 4.69 3.24 19.01
N VAL A 97 5.25 3.41 17.81
CA VAL A 97 6.70 3.33 17.58
C VAL A 97 7.43 4.43 18.35
N LEU A 98 7.00 5.69 18.21
CA LEU A 98 7.63 6.84 18.86
C LEU A 98 7.54 6.77 20.39
N GLU A 99 6.39 6.39 20.96
CA GLU A 99 6.22 6.19 22.39
C GLU A 99 7.14 5.06 22.92
N SER A 100 7.23 3.95 22.19
CA SER A 100 8.09 2.83 22.56
C SER A 100 9.57 3.20 22.50
N SER A 101 10.00 3.86 21.42
CA SER A 101 11.38 4.32 21.24
C SER A 101 11.78 5.32 22.31
N GLN A 102 10.95 6.33 22.61
CA GLN A 102 11.22 7.32 23.65
C GLN A 102 11.42 6.66 25.02
N LYS A 103 10.60 5.66 25.34
CA LYS A 103 10.64 4.98 26.64
C LYS A 103 11.76 3.95 26.78
N ARG A 104 12.04 3.19 25.72
CA ARG A 104 12.91 2.01 25.79
C ARG A 104 14.30 2.21 25.18
N SER A 105 14.42 3.13 24.21
CA SER A 105 15.65 3.38 23.47
C SER A 105 15.89 4.89 23.27
N PRO A 106 16.17 5.67 24.33
CA PRO A 106 16.25 7.13 24.22
C PRO A 106 17.30 7.64 23.21
N GLU A 107 18.45 6.98 23.09
CA GLU A 107 19.48 7.32 22.10
C GLU A 107 18.97 7.17 20.66
N PHE A 108 18.27 6.05 20.38
CA PHE A 108 17.61 5.84 19.09
C PHE A 108 16.52 6.89 18.84
N PHE A 109 15.70 7.16 19.85
CA PHE A 109 14.65 8.17 19.75
C PHE A 109 15.22 9.57 19.44
N GLU A 110 16.39 9.93 19.99
CA GLU A 110 17.05 11.20 19.71
C GLU A 110 17.41 11.35 18.22
N ALA A 111 18.04 10.32 17.64
CA ALA A 111 18.43 10.27 16.24
C ALA A 111 17.26 10.07 15.25
N LEU A 112 16.13 9.56 15.73
CA LEU A 112 14.97 9.22 14.90
C LEU A 112 14.28 10.47 14.32
N ARG A 113 14.04 10.42 13.01
CA ARG A 113 13.08 11.24 12.26
C ARG A 113 12.02 10.33 11.64
N TYR A 114 10.77 10.67 11.80
CA TYR A 114 9.65 9.90 11.26
C TYR A 114 9.05 10.66 10.09
N ARG A 115 9.24 10.14 8.88
CA ARG A 115 8.71 10.71 7.64
C ARG A 115 7.48 9.92 7.22
N ILE A 116 6.37 10.61 6.95
CA ILE A 116 5.14 10.01 6.47
C ILE A 116 4.91 10.44 5.02
N VAL A 117 4.85 9.48 4.10
CA VAL A 117 4.44 9.72 2.71
C VAL A 117 2.92 9.59 2.64
N GLU A 118 2.23 10.73 2.58
CA GLU A 118 0.77 10.81 2.62
C GLU A 118 0.27 11.89 1.65
N PRO A 119 -0.29 11.52 0.49
CA PRO A 119 -0.76 12.50 -0.49
C PRO A 119 -2.10 13.15 -0.12
N PHE A 120 -2.84 12.63 0.86
CA PHE A 120 -4.19 13.10 1.17
C PHE A 120 -4.23 14.07 2.37
N PRO A 121 -4.61 15.36 2.18
CA PRO A 121 -4.65 16.35 3.25
C PRO A 121 -5.52 15.93 4.45
N ILE A 122 -6.64 15.24 4.19
CA ILE A 122 -7.53 14.74 5.25
C ILE A 122 -6.87 13.71 6.17
N LEU A 123 -5.94 12.90 5.64
CA LEU A 123 -5.18 11.94 6.43
C LEU A 123 -4.03 12.63 7.14
N GLN A 124 -3.33 13.59 6.50
CA GLN A 124 -2.34 14.42 7.16
C GLN A 124 -2.92 15.14 8.39
N GLU A 125 -4.14 15.69 8.30
CA GLU A 125 -4.82 16.32 9.44
C GLU A 125 -5.10 15.35 10.58
N ARG A 126 -5.51 14.11 10.28
CA ARG A 126 -5.73 13.07 11.29
C ARG A 126 -4.43 12.67 11.97
N GLN A 127 -3.41 12.39 11.18
CA GLN A 127 -2.07 12.03 11.63
C GLN A 127 -1.49 13.14 12.51
N ALA A 128 -1.65 14.41 12.13
CA ALA A 128 -1.16 15.55 12.92
C ALA A 128 -1.82 15.62 14.30
N ARG A 129 -3.11 15.28 14.42
CA ARG A 129 -3.80 15.18 15.72
C ARG A 129 -3.31 14.00 16.55
N THR A 130 -3.13 12.84 15.92
CA THR A 130 -2.63 11.63 16.59
C THR A 130 -1.20 11.80 17.10
N LEU A 131 -0.36 12.51 16.34
CA LEU A 131 1.08 12.66 16.55
C LEU A 131 1.48 14.00 17.17
N ASP A 132 0.53 14.77 17.71
CA ASP A 132 0.76 16.12 18.24
C ASP A 132 1.90 16.15 19.30
N SER A 133 1.94 15.15 20.18
CA SER A 133 2.99 15.01 21.20
C SER A 133 4.40 14.76 20.64
N PHE A 134 4.51 14.38 19.36
CA PHE A 134 5.76 14.09 18.68
C PHE A 134 5.99 14.99 17.46
N ARG A 135 5.31 16.14 17.37
CA ARG A 135 5.33 16.99 16.17
C ARG A 135 6.73 17.32 15.66
N GLU A 136 7.71 17.52 16.55
CA GLU A 136 9.10 17.82 16.20
C GLU A 136 9.87 16.65 15.58
N LYS A 137 9.32 15.43 15.68
CA LYS A 137 9.86 14.21 15.07
C LYS A 137 9.23 13.88 13.72
N ILE A 138 8.10 14.50 13.38
CA ILE A 138 7.32 14.16 12.19
C ILE A 138 7.62 15.11 11.03
N GLU A 139 7.79 14.53 9.85
CA GLU A 139 7.82 15.21 8.57
C GLU A 139 6.80 14.57 7.63
N TRP A 140 5.90 15.35 7.03
CA TRP A 140 4.98 14.87 5.99
C TRP A 140 5.55 15.21 4.62
N CYS A 141 5.56 14.22 3.74
CA CYS A 141 6.08 14.35 2.38
C CYS A 141 5.02 13.91 1.36
N ASP A 142 4.94 14.61 0.24
CA ASP A 142 4.10 14.21 -0.90
C ASP A 142 4.73 13.06 -1.71
N SER A 143 6.06 12.90 -1.61
CA SER A 143 6.84 11.88 -2.31
C SER A 143 8.03 11.43 -1.46
N LEU A 144 8.64 10.31 -1.85
CA LEU A 144 9.89 9.88 -1.25
C LEU A 144 11.01 10.91 -1.49
N GLN A 145 11.85 11.07 -0.46
CA GLN A 145 13.07 11.87 -0.51
C GLN A 145 14.25 11.01 -0.07
N PRO A 146 15.50 11.32 -0.48
CA PRO A 146 16.66 10.54 -0.10
C PRO A 146 16.79 10.36 1.42
N PHE A 147 17.11 9.15 1.86
CA PHE A 147 17.16 8.83 3.28
C PHE A 147 18.17 7.74 3.65
N VAL A 148 18.60 7.77 4.91
CA VAL A 148 19.35 6.71 5.59
C VAL A 148 18.45 6.17 6.71
N GLY A 149 18.11 4.89 6.67
CA GLY A 149 17.25 4.28 7.69
C GLY A 149 16.35 3.18 7.14
N VAL A 150 15.04 3.25 7.41
CA VAL A 150 14.09 2.20 7.05
C VAL A 150 12.92 2.79 6.28
N HIS A 151 12.64 2.25 5.10
CA HIS A 151 11.31 2.39 4.50
C HIS A 151 10.40 1.31 5.08
N PHE A 152 9.25 1.71 5.60
CA PHE A 152 8.26 0.82 6.20
C PHE A 152 6.90 0.94 5.49
N SER A 153 6.26 -0.21 5.26
CA SER A 153 4.87 -0.29 4.79
C SER A 153 4.16 -1.48 5.41
N ASN A 154 2.90 -1.27 5.83
CA ASN A 154 2.02 -2.32 6.33
C ASN A 154 0.68 -2.24 5.59
N GLU A 155 0.30 -3.31 4.89
CA GLU A 155 -0.95 -3.38 4.10
C GLU A 155 -1.05 -2.19 3.14
N LEU A 156 -0.07 -2.09 2.24
CA LEU A 156 0.07 -1.00 1.28
C LEU A 156 0.01 -1.51 -0.16
N LEU A 157 0.67 -2.63 -0.43
CA LEU A 157 0.89 -3.13 -1.79
C LEU A 157 -0.35 -3.86 -2.32
N ASP A 158 -1.14 -4.46 -1.43
CA ASP A 158 -2.39 -5.14 -1.74
C ASP A 158 -3.48 -4.20 -2.29
N ALA A 159 -3.50 -2.95 -1.81
CA ALA A 159 -4.41 -1.90 -2.25
C ALA A 159 -3.91 -1.13 -3.49
N MET A 160 -2.73 -1.47 -4.03
CA MET A 160 -2.22 -0.81 -5.22
C MET A 160 -2.97 -1.27 -6.48
N PRO A 161 -3.23 -0.35 -7.45
CA PRO A 161 -4.00 -0.70 -8.65
C PRO A 161 -3.36 -1.76 -9.53
N VAL A 162 -4.13 -2.81 -9.87
CA VAL A 162 -3.62 -3.99 -10.59
C VAL A 162 -4.33 -4.24 -11.91
N ARG A 163 -3.58 -4.68 -12.91
CA ARG A 163 -4.13 -5.16 -14.19
C ARG A 163 -4.40 -6.65 -14.09
N LEU A 164 -5.50 -7.11 -14.67
CA LEU A 164 -5.90 -8.53 -14.67
C LEU A 164 -5.54 -9.12 -16.04
N ILE A 165 -4.45 -9.87 -16.12
CA ILE A 165 -3.87 -10.34 -17.39
C ILE A 165 -3.68 -11.86 -17.33
N GLY A 166 -4.26 -12.58 -18.29
CA GLY A 166 -4.05 -14.02 -18.43
C GLY A 166 -3.73 -14.37 -19.87
N GLY A 167 -2.56 -14.95 -20.14
CA GLY A 167 -2.11 -15.24 -21.49
C GLY A 167 -2.06 -13.97 -22.35
N ASP A 168 -2.77 -13.97 -23.48
CA ASP A 168 -2.85 -12.83 -24.41
C ASP A 168 -4.11 -11.97 -24.21
N VAL A 169 -4.83 -12.12 -23.09
CA VAL A 169 -6.04 -11.34 -22.79
C VAL A 169 -5.90 -10.51 -21.51
N GLU A 170 -6.55 -9.35 -21.51
CA GLU A 170 -6.74 -8.51 -20.32
C GLU A 170 -8.23 -8.41 -19.99
N LYS A 171 -8.56 -8.58 -18.71
CA LYS A 171 -9.90 -8.37 -18.18
C LYS A 171 -10.07 -6.88 -17.82
N LEU A 172 -10.91 -6.21 -18.60
CA LEU A 172 -11.21 -4.78 -18.52
C LEU A 172 -12.58 -4.54 -17.88
N VAL A 173 -12.82 -3.32 -17.40
CA VAL A 173 -14.11 -2.84 -16.90
C VAL A 173 -14.83 -2.11 -18.03
N ASP A 174 -16.07 -2.52 -18.30
CA ASP A 174 -16.94 -1.96 -19.34
C ASP A 174 -18.39 -1.83 -18.83
N LEU A 175 -19.30 -1.36 -19.68
CA LEU A 175 -20.71 -1.19 -19.37
C LEU A 175 -21.61 -2.09 -20.22
N LYS A 176 -22.55 -2.77 -19.56
CA LYS A 176 -23.71 -3.41 -20.20
C LYS A 176 -24.98 -2.66 -19.79
N GLY A 177 -25.41 -1.72 -20.64
CA GLY A 177 -26.36 -0.69 -20.21
C GLY A 177 -25.68 0.23 -19.21
N ASP A 178 -26.23 0.37 -18.00
CA ASP A 178 -25.64 1.15 -16.91
C ASP A 178 -24.91 0.31 -15.84
N LYS A 179 -24.83 -1.01 -16.05
CA LYS A 179 -24.16 -1.93 -15.13
C LYS A 179 -22.70 -2.12 -15.53
N PHE A 180 -21.80 -1.97 -14.57
CA PHE A 180 -20.40 -2.33 -14.73
C PHE A 180 -20.26 -3.84 -14.90
N VAL A 181 -19.41 -4.25 -15.84
CA VAL A 181 -19.13 -5.65 -16.14
C VAL A 181 -17.65 -5.82 -16.45
N PHE A 182 -17.13 -7.01 -16.19
CA PHE A 182 -15.85 -7.41 -16.75
C PHE A 182 -16.01 -7.87 -18.20
N VAL A 183 -15.10 -7.43 -19.06
CA VAL A 183 -14.99 -7.91 -20.44
C VAL A 183 -13.54 -8.29 -20.74
N GLU A 184 -13.34 -9.36 -21.48
CA GLU A 184 -11.99 -9.78 -21.89
C GLU A 184 -11.68 -9.23 -23.27
N ARG A 185 -10.51 -8.60 -23.41
CA ARG A 185 -10.00 -8.08 -24.67
C ARG A 185 -8.58 -8.60 -24.92
N PRO A 186 -8.19 -8.85 -26.18
CA PRO A 186 -6.78 -9.13 -26.48
C PRO A 186 -5.88 -7.99 -26.00
N LEU A 187 -4.72 -8.33 -25.45
CA LEU A 187 -3.69 -7.35 -25.13
C LEU A 187 -3.34 -6.55 -26.39
N ARG A 188 -3.34 -5.22 -26.26
CA ARG A 188 -2.93 -4.35 -27.37
C ARG A 188 -1.47 -4.66 -27.72
N GLN A 189 -1.22 -5.12 -28.95
CA GLN A 189 0.14 -5.47 -29.38
C GLN A 189 1.06 -4.24 -29.36
N GLY A 190 2.30 -4.43 -28.90
CA GLY A 190 3.31 -3.38 -28.83
C GLY A 190 4.41 -3.69 -27.81
N ALA A 191 5.48 -2.88 -27.80
CA ALA A 191 6.63 -3.09 -26.91
C ALA A 191 6.25 -3.12 -25.42
N ALA A 192 5.22 -2.38 -25.02
CA ALA A 192 4.69 -2.39 -23.65
C ALA A 192 4.01 -3.72 -23.30
N ALA A 193 3.28 -4.34 -24.23
CA ALA A 193 2.65 -5.64 -24.01
C ALA A 193 3.64 -6.81 -23.99
N ALA A 194 4.78 -6.68 -24.70
CA ALA A 194 5.85 -7.68 -24.66
C ALA A 194 6.56 -7.77 -23.30
N ARG A 195 6.41 -6.75 -22.44
CA ARG A 195 6.99 -6.70 -21.09
C ARG A 195 6.03 -7.18 -20.00
N LEU A 196 4.77 -7.46 -20.35
CA LEU A 196 3.79 -7.96 -19.40
C LEU A 196 4.05 -9.46 -19.14
N PRO A 197 3.90 -9.93 -17.89
CA PRO A 197 3.90 -11.35 -17.62
C PRO A 197 2.81 -12.01 -18.46
N ARG A 198 3.16 -13.12 -19.13
CA ARG A 198 2.21 -13.93 -19.91
C ARG A 198 1.58 -15.07 -19.10
N ASP A 199 2.13 -15.31 -17.92
CA ASP A 199 1.58 -16.29 -16.98
C ASP A 199 0.22 -15.80 -16.46
N GLU A 200 -0.67 -16.73 -16.13
CA GLU A 200 -2.01 -16.40 -15.64
C GLU A 200 -1.92 -15.63 -14.32
N GLY A 201 -2.44 -14.40 -14.29
CA GLY A 201 -2.58 -13.71 -13.01
C GLY A 201 -2.84 -12.21 -13.09
N SER A 202 -2.31 -11.52 -12.10
CA SER A 202 -2.44 -10.09 -11.94
C SER A 202 -1.07 -9.43 -12.05
N PHE A 203 -1.05 -8.25 -12.66
CA PHE A 203 0.15 -7.46 -12.85
C PHE A 203 0.01 -6.14 -12.11
N ASN A 204 0.76 -6.02 -11.02
CA ASN A 204 0.77 -4.83 -10.16
C ASN A 204 1.95 -3.92 -10.55
N GLN A 205 1.79 -3.15 -11.63
CA GLN A 205 2.84 -2.21 -12.07
C GLN A 205 3.13 -1.17 -10.98
N ALA A 206 2.10 -0.70 -10.27
CA ALA A 206 2.25 0.29 -9.21
C ALA A 206 3.18 -0.20 -8.09
N ALA A 207 3.10 -1.47 -7.70
CA ALA A 207 4.01 -2.06 -6.71
C ALA A 207 5.45 -2.21 -7.23
N LEU A 208 5.63 -2.43 -8.54
CA LEU A 208 6.97 -2.43 -9.15
C LEU A 208 7.56 -1.01 -9.22
N ASP A 209 6.77 -0.03 -9.59
CA ASP A 209 7.18 1.38 -9.63
C ASP A 209 7.49 1.88 -8.22
N TRP A 210 6.74 1.42 -7.21
CA TRP A 210 7.00 1.72 -5.81
C TRP A 210 8.39 1.24 -5.36
N ILE A 211 8.75 -0.02 -5.63
CA ILE A 211 10.06 -0.51 -5.21
C ILE A 211 11.20 0.14 -6.00
N ASP A 212 10.94 0.59 -7.24
CA ASP A 212 11.87 1.42 -8.02
C ASP A 212 12.12 2.77 -7.31
N ASP A 213 11.07 3.45 -6.88
CA ASP A 213 11.16 4.74 -6.19
C ASP A 213 11.82 4.61 -4.81
N VAL A 214 11.47 3.58 -4.03
CA VAL A 214 12.13 3.28 -2.75
C VAL A 214 13.62 3.03 -2.95
N ALA A 215 13.99 2.20 -3.92
CA ALA A 215 15.40 1.90 -4.18
C ALA A 215 16.18 3.12 -4.67
N ALA A 216 15.55 4.02 -5.44
CA ALA A 216 16.18 5.26 -5.91
C ALA A 216 16.48 6.25 -4.76
N ASN A 217 15.66 6.25 -3.71
CA ASN A 217 15.79 7.17 -2.58
C ASN A 217 16.54 6.56 -1.37
N LEU A 218 16.66 5.24 -1.27
CA LEU A 218 17.37 4.58 -0.18
C LEU A 218 18.90 4.70 -0.37
N GLN A 219 19.54 5.60 0.37
CA GLN A 219 20.99 5.77 0.33
C GLN A 219 21.73 4.67 1.08
N ARG A 220 21.21 4.30 2.26
CA ARG A 220 21.72 3.22 3.10
C ARG A 220 20.65 2.78 4.10
N GLY A 221 20.32 1.50 4.14
CA GLY A 221 19.37 1.00 5.10
C GLY A 221 18.56 -0.20 4.61
N TYR A 222 17.32 -0.28 5.06
CA TYR A 222 16.45 -1.43 4.82
C TYR A 222 15.08 -1.00 4.27
N VAL A 223 14.46 -1.91 3.52
CA VAL A 223 13.05 -1.84 3.17
C VAL A 223 12.34 -2.96 3.92
N MET A 224 11.31 -2.61 4.69
CA MET A 224 10.51 -3.54 5.46
C MET A 224 9.05 -3.37 5.04
N THR A 225 8.48 -4.40 4.43
CA THR A 225 7.10 -4.38 3.97
C THR A 225 6.37 -5.60 4.50
N ILE A 226 5.19 -5.37 5.06
CA ILE A 226 4.33 -6.40 5.65
C ILE A 226 3.01 -6.36 4.90
N ASP A 227 2.68 -7.45 4.22
CA ASP A 227 1.46 -7.55 3.43
C ASP A 227 1.08 -9.02 3.25
N TYR A 228 -0.17 -9.29 2.89
CA TYR A 228 -0.56 -10.64 2.53
C TYR A 228 -0.34 -10.89 1.04
N GLY A 229 0.11 -12.09 0.70
CA GLY A 229 0.46 -12.38 -0.67
C GLY A 229 1.13 -13.74 -0.86
N ARG A 230 1.56 -13.99 -2.09
CA ARG A 230 2.15 -15.26 -2.51
C ARG A 230 3.67 -15.20 -2.52
N SER A 231 4.29 -16.28 -2.05
CA SER A 231 5.74 -16.53 -2.19
C SER A 231 6.09 -17.56 -3.28
N GLY A 232 5.07 -18.17 -3.93
CA GLY A 232 5.24 -19.29 -4.88
C GLY A 232 4.26 -19.29 -6.08
N GLY A 233 4.27 -20.41 -6.82
CA GLY A 233 3.66 -20.57 -8.16
C GLY A 233 2.22 -21.07 -8.23
N GLU A 234 1.59 -21.45 -7.12
CA GLU A 234 0.19 -21.89 -7.10
C GLU A 234 -0.58 -21.11 -6.05
N PHE A 235 -1.17 -19.97 -6.43
CA PHE A 235 -2.35 -19.45 -5.73
C PHE A 235 -3.14 -18.47 -6.60
N HIS A 236 -4.46 -18.68 -6.62
CA HIS A 236 -5.47 -17.84 -7.26
C HIS A 236 -6.21 -17.03 -6.19
N GLU A 237 -5.55 -16.11 -5.49
CA GLU A 237 -6.31 -15.12 -4.71
C GLU A 237 -6.83 -14.06 -5.66
N GLY A 238 -8.13 -14.17 -5.96
CA GLY A 238 -8.88 -13.18 -6.72
C GLY A 238 -9.00 -11.87 -5.94
N ILE A 239 -9.49 -10.85 -6.64
CA ILE A 239 -9.85 -9.55 -6.08
C ILE A 239 -10.68 -9.77 -4.82
N GLN A 240 -10.22 -9.22 -3.69
CA GLN A 240 -11.01 -9.14 -2.46
C GLN A 240 -11.68 -7.77 -2.42
N VAL A 241 -12.96 -7.76 -2.05
CA VAL A 241 -13.73 -6.53 -1.92
C VAL A 241 -14.38 -6.53 -0.55
N ARG A 242 -14.10 -5.51 0.27
CA ARG A 242 -14.56 -5.45 1.65
C ARG A 242 -15.23 -4.12 1.95
N ALA A 243 -16.38 -4.19 2.61
CA ALA A 243 -17.06 -3.03 3.17
C ALA A 243 -17.70 -3.42 4.52
N GLN A 244 -17.48 -2.62 5.56
CA GLN A 244 -18.13 -2.80 6.87
C GLN A 244 -18.00 -4.23 7.42
N HIS A 245 -16.79 -4.81 7.36
CA HIS A 245 -16.49 -6.19 7.76
C HIS A 245 -17.22 -7.29 6.98
N ARG A 246 -17.72 -6.99 5.77
CA ARG A 246 -18.35 -7.96 4.87
C ARG A 246 -17.54 -8.09 3.58
N ASN A 247 -17.40 -9.32 3.09
CA ASN A 247 -16.92 -9.57 1.75
C ASN A 247 -18.06 -9.30 0.76
N LEU A 248 -17.77 -8.56 -0.30
CA LEU A 248 -18.71 -8.33 -1.41
C LEU A 248 -18.35 -9.26 -2.57
N ASP A 249 -19.35 -9.63 -3.37
CA ASP A 249 -19.17 -10.55 -4.50
C ASP A 249 -18.57 -9.86 -5.72
N SER A 250 -18.61 -8.52 -5.77
CA SER A 250 -18.15 -7.73 -6.91
C SER A 250 -17.52 -6.40 -6.50
N PRO A 251 -16.45 -5.96 -7.21
CA PRO A 251 -15.86 -4.63 -7.01
C PRO A 251 -16.78 -3.49 -7.49
N PHE A 252 -17.93 -3.81 -8.07
CA PHE A 252 -18.89 -2.84 -8.62
C PHE A 252 -20.06 -2.50 -7.70
N GLU A 253 -20.20 -3.17 -6.54
CA GLU A 253 -21.35 -2.99 -5.64
C GLU A 253 -21.29 -1.70 -4.82
N GLU A 254 -20.14 -1.41 -4.21
CA GLU A 254 -19.97 -0.33 -3.23
C GLU A 254 -18.83 0.60 -3.66
N ILE A 255 -18.83 1.03 -4.93
CA ILE A 255 -17.78 1.89 -5.50
C ILE A 255 -17.55 3.14 -4.64
N GLY A 256 -16.29 3.37 -4.25
CA GLY A 256 -15.87 4.46 -3.38
C GLY A 256 -16.17 4.24 -1.89
N HIS A 257 -16.90 3.18 -1.53
CA HIS A 257 -17.29 2.83 -0.16
C HIS A 257 -16.78 1.45 0.29
N ALA A 258 -16.22 0.66 -0.64
CA ALA A 258 -15.55 -0.60 -0.36
C ALA A 258 -14.06 -0.48 -0.68
N ASP A 259 -13.29 -1.18 0.14
CA ASP A 259 -11.90 -1.48 -0.15
C ASP A 259 -11.82 -2.58 -1.22
N ILE A 260 -10.80 -2.49 -2.07
CA ILE A 260 -10.52 -3.42 -3.16
C ILE A 260 -9.04 -3.75 -3.08
N THR A 261 -8.75 -5.00 -2.76
CA THR A 261 -7.38 -5.44 -2.50
C THR A 261 -7.07 -6.74 -3.23
N MET A 262 -5.79 -7.04 -3.38
CA MET A 262 -5.35 -8.26 -4.03
C MET A 262 -3.98 -8.67 -3.52
N GLY A 263 -3.79 -9.97 -3.26
CA GLY A 263 -2.56 -10.48 -2.68
C GLY A 263 -1.30 -10.11 -3.47
N VAL A 264 -0.25 -9.74 -2.73
CA VAL A 264 1.03 -9.29 -3.29
C VAL A 264 1.76 -10.46 -3.96
N CYS A 265 2.34 -10.21 -5.14
CA CYS A 265 3.28 -11.13 -5.77
C CYS A 265 4.71 -10.89 -5.26
N TRP A 266 5.09 -11.53 -4.15
CA TRP A 266 6.41 -11.35 -3.56
C TRP A 266 7.58 -11.68 -4.50
N PRO A 267 7.53 -12.74 -5.33
CA PRO A 267 8.59 -13.00 -6.30
C PRO A 267 8.86 -11.83 -7.23
N SER A 268 7.81 -11.18 -7.77
CA SER A 268 7.98 -10.03 -8.66
C SER A 268 8.57 -8.80 -7.95
N ILE A 269 8.21 -8.57 -6.69
CA ILE A 269 8.80 -7.49 -5.88
C ILE A 269 10.28 -7.77 -5.61
N VAL A 270 10.63 -9.01 -5.25
CA VAL A 270 12.02 -9.42 -5.01
C VAL A 270 12.87 -9.29 -6.27
N GLU A 271 12.40 -9.81 -7.40
CA GLU A 271 13.11 -9.71 -8.68
C GLU A 271 13.35 -8.24 -9.07
N ARG A 272 12.34 -7.38 -8.90
CA ARG A 272 12.50 -5.96 -9.18
C ARG A 272 13.45 -5.27 -8.20
N ALA A 273 13.34 -5.55 -6.91
CA ALA A 273 14.26 -5.02 -5.89
C ALA A 273 15.72 -5.38 -6.20
N GLN A 274 15.97 -6.64 -6.60
CA GLN A 274 17.29 -7.11 -7.00
C GLN A 274 17.81 -6.41 -8.27
N ALA A 275 16.94 -6.14 -9.24
CA ALA A 275 17.29 -5.34 -10.41
C ALA A 275 17.73 -3.91 -10.02
N ASN A 276 17.22 -3.38 -8.92
CA ASN A 276 17.64 -2.10 -8.32
C ASN A 276 18.76 -2.23 -7.29
N ARG A 277 19.51 -3.35 -7.28
CA ARG A 277 20.65 -3.61 -6.40
C ARG A 277 20.31 -3.68 -4.90
N LEU A 278 19.04 -3.92 -4.56
CA LEU A 278 18.67 -4.31 -3.21
C LEU A 278 18.91 -5.81 -3.02
N HIS A 279 19.16 -6.21 -1.79
CA HIS A 279 19.34 -7.62 -1.42
C HIS A 279 18.26 -8.03 -0.42
N VAL A 280 17.70 -9.22 -0.60
CA VAL A 280 16.71 -9.77 0.35
C VAL A 280 17.45 -10.15 1.63
N ALA A 281 17.18 -9.40 2.70
CA ALA A 281 17.75 -9.68 4.03
C ALA A 281 17.00 -10.80 4.77
N GLY A 282 15.70 -10.95 4.51
CA GLY A 282 14.86 -11.98 5.10
C GLY A 282 13.47 -11.98 4.47
N PHE A 283 12.80 -13.14 4.49
CA PHE A 283 11.42 -13.31 4.05
C PHE A 283 10.79 -14.41 4.90
N THR A 284 9.73 -14.09 5.63
CA THR A 284 9.03 -14.99 6.55
C THR A 284 7.60 -14.52 6.77
N ASP A 285 6.74 -15.35 7.34
CA ASP A 285 5.42 -14.90 7.78
C ASP A 285 5.50 -14.06 9.06
N GLN A 286 4.41 -13.32 9.31
CA GLN A 286 4.32 -12.38 10.42
C GLN A 286 4.47 -13.08 11.79
N HIS A 287 4.01 -14.32 11.95
CA HIS A 287 4.10 -15.02 13.22
C HIS A 287 5.58 -15.28 13.56
N HIS A 288 6.31 -15.90 12.64
CA HIS A 288 7.72 -16.21 12.83
C HIS A 288 8.62 -14.97 12.89
N PHE A 289 8.20 -13.85 12.31
CA PHE A 289 8.93 -12.59 12.47
C PHE A 289 8.90 -12.06 13.92
N PHE A 290 7.83 -12.35 14.67
CA PHE A 290 7.61 -11.82 16.02
C PHE A 290 7.92 -12.79 17.17
N THR A 291 8.30 -14.03 16.87
CA THR A 291 8.62 -15.09 17.85
C THR A 291 10.07 -15.49 17.80
#